data_AF-A0A923J7P0-F1
#
_entry.id   AF-A0A923J7P0-F1
#
_cell.length_a   1.000
_cell.length_b   1.000
_cell.length_c   1.000
_cell.angle_alpha   90.00
_cell.angle_beta   90.00
_cell.angle_gamma   90.00
#
_symmetry.space_group_name_H-M   'P 1'
#
loop_
_entity.id
_entity.type
_entity.pdbx_description
1 polymer ?
#
loop_
_entity_poly.entity_id
_entity_poly.type
_entity_poly.pdbx_seq_one_letter_code
_entity_poly.pdbx_strand_id
1 'polypeptide(L)' 'MATHVRLPRQMREAAEAIAARDGIAVGDAVTKVFGEALGFPVPDYCLPKHDRKKPQEELELPLDKAS' A
#
# COMPACT_ATOMS: atom_id res chain seq x y z
N MET A 1 -5.14 -2.04 -13.87
CA MET A 1 -5.91 -3.30 -13.87
C MET A 1 -5.70 -3.95 -12.51
N ALA A 2 -6.76 -4.19 -11.74
CA ALA A 2 -6.65 -4.74 -10.38
C ALA A 2 -6.92 -6.25 -10.40
N THR A 3 -6.08 -7.04 -9.73
CA THR A 3 -6.29 -8.49 -9.57
C THR A 3 -7.17 -8.72 -8.34
N HIS A 4 -8.29 -9.41 -8.53
CA HIS A 4 -9.20 -9.75 -7.42
C HIS A 4 -8.84 -11.12 -6.84
N VAL A 5 -8.66 -11.17 -5.51
CA VAL A 5 -8.44 -12.42 -4.76
C VAL A 5 -9.61 -12.67 -3.81
N ARG A 6 -10.02 -13.94 -3.67
CA ARG A 6 -11.00 -14.34 -2.66
C ARG A 6 -10.29 -14.84 -1.42
N LEU A 7 -10.70 -14.32 -0.26
CA LEU A 7 -10.16 -14.72 1.03
C LEU A 7 -11.21 -15.52 1.82
N PRO A 8 -10.81 -16.61 2.50
CA PRO A 8 -11.58 -17.19 3.58
C PRO A 8 -11.93 -16.14 4.63
N ARG A 9 -13.08 -16.30 5.30
CA ARG A 9 -13.62 -15.31 6.25
C ARG A 9 -12.59 -14.86 7.30
N GLN A 10 -11.90 -15.81 7.94
CA GLN A 10 -10.91 -15.50 8.99
C GLN A 10 -9.72 -14.68 8.47
N MET A 11 -9.27 -14.96 7.24
CA MET A 11 -8.18 -14.20 6.61
C MET A 11 -8.64 -12.78 6.25
N ARG A 12 -9.91 -12.64 5.82
CA ARG A 12 -10.50 -11.32 5.57
C ARG A 12 -10.59 -10.50 6.86
N GLU A 13 -11.07 -11.09 7.95
CA GLU A 13 -11.15 -10.42 9.26
C GLU A 13 -9.76 -9.96 9.73
N ALA A 14 -8.72 -10.79 9.54
CA ALA A 14 -7.33 -10.42 9.83
C ALA A 14 -6.85 -9.26 8.95
N ALA A 15 -7.13 -9.30 7.64
CA ALA A 15 -6.75 -8.22 6.72
C ALA A 15 -7.46 -6.90 7.06
N GLU A 16 -8.74 -6.95 7.47
CA GLU A 16 -9.52 -5.79 7.93
C GLU A 16 -8.92 -5.20 9.22
N ALA A 17 -8.48 -6.04 10.16
CA ALA A 17 -7.82 -5.59 11.38
C ALA A 17 -6.47 -4.90 11.10
N ILE A 18 -5.66 -5.44 10.19
CA ILE A 18 -4.40 -4.83 9.76
C ILE A 18 -4.66 -3.50 9.06
N ALA A 19 -5.64 -3.47 8.14
CA ALA A 19 -6.02 -2.28 7.40
C ALA A 19 -6.47 -1.15 8.35
N ALA A 20 -7.28 -1.48 9.37
CA ALA A 20 -7.71 -0.53 10.38
C ALA A 20 -6.55 -0.01 11.24
N ARG A 21 -5.63 -0.87 11.66
CA ARG A 21 -4.44 -0.50 12.44
C ARG A 21 -3.50 0.43 11.66
N ASP A 22 -3.27 0.12 10.39
CA ASP A 22 -2.28 0.80 9.56
C ASP A 22 -2.89 2.02 8.82
N GLY A 23 -4.22 2.13 8.80
CA GLY A 23 -4.94 3.20 8.11
C GLY A 23 -4.86 3.10 6.58
N ILE A 24 -4.88 1.88 6.05
CA ILE A 24 -4.76 1.53 4.63
C ILE A 24 -5.98 0.74 4.14
N ALA A 25 -6.11 0.48 2.83
CA ALA A 25 -7.21 -0.36 2.32
C ALA A 25 -6.95 -1.85 2.60
N VAL A 26 -8.01 -2.65 2.67
CA VAL A 26 -7.90 -4.11 2.93
C VAL A 26 -7.04 -4.82 1.89
N GLY A 27 -7.18 -4.48 0.60
CA GLY A 27 -6.33 -5.05 -0.45
C GLY A 27 -4.86 -4.67 -0.31
N ASP A 28 -4.57 -3.48 0.21
CA ASP A 28 -3.21 -3.01 0.45
C ASP A 28 -2.58 -3.76 1.62
N ALA A 29 -3.37 -4.03 2.67
CA ALA A 29 -2.95 -4.87 3.79
C ALA A 29 -2.60 -6.29 3.34
N VAL A 30 -3.40 -6.88 2.44
CA VAL A 30 -3.10 -8.20 1.86
C VAL A 30 -1.80 -8.16 1.05
N THR A 31 -1.62 -7.11 0.25
CA THR A 31 -0.41 -6.92 -0.57
C THR A 31 0.84 -6.77 0.28
N LYS A 32 0.75 -6.01 1.37
CA LYS A 32 1.81 -5.85 2.38
C LYS A 32 2.21 -7.19 2.97
N VAL A 33 1.24 -7.93 3.54
CA VAL A 33 1.50 -9.22 4.19
C VAL A 33 2.10 -10.23 3.22
N PHE A 34 1.59 -10.29 1.99
CA PHE A 34 2.10 -11.20 0.97
C PHE A 34 3.51 -10.81 0.51
N GLY A 35 3.75 -9.51 0.32
CA GLY A 35 5.08 -8.99 -0.04
C GLY A 35 6.11 -9.29 1.03
N GLU A 36 5.80 -8.98 2.30
CA GLU A 36 6.67 -9.26 3.46
C GLU A 36 6.97 -10.76 3.59
N ALA A 37 5.97 -11.62 3.46
CA ALA A 37 6.14 -13.07 3.60
C ALA A 37 7.03 -13.68 2.51
N LEU A 38 7.06 -13.08 1.32
CA LEU A 38 7.84 -13.56 0.17
C LEU A 38 9.12 -12.76 -0.07
N GLY A 39 9.40 -11.74 0.73
CA GLY A 39 10.56 -10.85 0.55
C GLY A 39 10.46 -9.92 -0.66
N PHE A 40 9.24 -9.65 -1.17
CA PHE A 40 9.04 -8.67 -2.23
C PHE A 40 8.99 -7.25 -1.66
N PRO A 41 9.42 -6.24 -2.45
CA PRO A 41 9.26 -4.85 -2.06
C PRO A 41 7.76 -4.52 -1.89
N VAL A 42 7.41 -4.00 -0.72
CA VAL A 42 6.06 -3.54 -0.42
C VAL A 42 5.89 -2.12 -0.96
N PRO A 43 4.85 -1.84 -1.77
CA PRO A 43 4.59 -0.48 -2.26
C PRO A 43 4.30 0.51 -1.12
N ASP A 44 4.72 1.77 -1.28
CA ASP A 44 4.55 2.80 -0.24
C ASP A 44 3.09 3.03 0.16
N TYR A 45 2.13 2.90 -0.77
CA TYR A 45 0.71 3.05 -0.45
C TYR A 45 0.18 1.95 0.50
N CYS A 46 0.86 0.80 0.56
CA CYS A 46 0.57 -0.29 1.49
C CYS A 46 1.17 -0.06 2.89
N LEU A 47 2.03 0.92 3.08
CA LEU A 47 2.66 1.19 4.37
C LEU A 47 1.75 2.02 5.29
N PRO A 48 1.87 1.84 6.61
CA PRO A 48 1.21 2.70 7.59
C PRO A 48 1.51 4.17 7.33
N LYS A 49 0.56 5.06 7.57
CA LYS A 49 0.71 6.49 7.24
C LYS A 49 1.97 7.16 7.82
N HIS A 50 2.49 6.67 8.94
CA HIS A 50 3.70 7.18 9.58
C HIS A 50 5.00 6.65 8.94
N ASP A 51 4.93 5.49 8.29
CA ASP A 51 6.06 4.82 7.64
C ASP A 51 6.15 5.13 6.15
N ARG A 52 5.07 5.66 5.56
CA ARG A 52 5.10 6.17 4.20
C ARG A 52 6.23 7.19 4.13
N LYS A 53 7.15 6.97 3.19
CA LYS A 53 8.13 7.99 2.84
C LYS A 53 7.35 9.27 2.61
N LYS A 54 7.59 10.28 3.45
CA LYS A 54 7.13 11.64 3.15
C LYS A 54 7.56 11.90 1.71
N PRO A 55 6.72 12.48 0.85
CA PRO A 55 7.21 13.02 -0.40
C PRO A 55 8.24 14.09 -0.02
N GLN A 56 9.52 13.70 0.07
CA GLN A 56 10.62 14.61 -0.15
C GLN A 56 10.42 15.02 -1.60
N GLU A 57 9.90 16.23 -1.78
CA GLU A 57 9.92 16.93 -3.05
C GLU A 57 9.42 16.03 -4.20
N GLU A 58 8.11 16.03 -4.44
CA GLU A 58 7.69 16.02 -5.85
C GLU A 58 8.57 17.06 -6.53
N LEU A 59 9.55 16.56 -7.30
CA LEU A 59 10.36 17.37 -8.20
C LEU A 59 9.39 18.33 -8.85
N GLU A 60 9.53 19.61 -8.53
CA GLU A 60 8.91 20.69 -9.26
C GLU A 60 9.28 20.46 -10.73
N LEU A 61 8.41 19.83 -11.49
CA LEU A 61 8.51 19.78 -12.94
C LEU A 61 8.35 21.25 -13.34
N PRO A 62 9.42 21.95 -13.78
CA PRO A 62 9.29 23.34 -14.16
C PRO A 62 8.33 23.36 -15.35
N LEU A 63 7.17 23.98 -15.17
CA LEU A 63 6.19 24.22 -16.23
C LEU A 63 6.79 25.02 -17.41
N ASP A 64 8.01 25.54 -17.27
CA ASP A 64 8.81 26.23 -18.29
C ASP A 64 9.33 25.34 -19.44
N LYS A 65 8.96 24.05 -19.51
CA LYS A 65 9.29 23.18 -20.66
C LYS A 65 8.08 22.52 -21.33
N ALA A 66 6.89 23.10 -21.18
CA ALA A 66 5.82 22.87 -22.14
C ALA A 66 5.92 23.91 -23.27
N SER A 67 6.85 23.68 -24.21
CA SER A 67 6.89 24.39 -25.50
C SER A 67 6.03 23.66 -26.52
#